data_AF-A0A117NAP8-F1
#
_entry.id   AF-A0A117NAP8-F1
#
_cell.length_a   1.000
_cell.length_b   1.000
_cell.length_c   1.000
_cell.angle_alpha   90.00
_cell.angle_beta   90.00
_cell.angle_gamma   90.00
#
_symmetry.space_group_name_H-M   'P 1'
#
loop_
_entity.id
_entity.type
_entity.pdbx_description
1 polymer ?
#
loop_
_entity_poly.entity_id
_entity_poly.type
_entity_poly.pdbx_seq_one_letter_code
_entity_poly.pdbx_strand_id
1 'polypeptide(L)' 'MASSYNITDIVKTAQKSAPLPASYAELDEQTKRRIEREAEAKGTTPEALYAAIRAQAEHDAASDFDPGAIAAAARR' A
#
# COMPACT_ATOMS: atom_id res chain seq x y z
N MET A 1 -19.41 18.49 19.60
CA MET A 1 -19.07 17.10 19.25
C MET A 1 -17.62 17.10 18.78
N ALA A 2 -16.71 16.55 19.57
CA ALA A 2 -15.30 16.45 19.20
C ALA A 2 -15.18 15.42 18.07
N SER A 3 -14.81 15.87 16.88
CA SER A 3 -14.53 14.99 15.75
C SER A 3 -13.24 14.23 16.10
N SER A 4 -13.39 13.03 16.67
CA SER A 4 -12.27 12.13 16.90
C SER A 4 -11.81 11.62 15.53
N TYR A 5 -10.95 12.40 14.88
CA TYR A 5 -10.21 11.91 13.72
C TYR A 5 -9.39 10.71 14.21
N ASN A 6 -9.86 9.51 13.92
CA ASN A 6 -9.12 8.30 14.20
C ASN A 6 -7.78 8.43 13.49
N ILE A 7 -6.69 8.49 14.25
CA ILE A 7 -5.32 8.55 13.75
C ILE A 7 -5.10 7.45 12.69
N THR A 8 -5.78 6.31 12.85
CA THR A 8 -5.81 5.19 11.92
C THR A 8 -6.28 5.57 10.51
N ASP A 9 -7.31 6.42 10.38
CA ASP A 9 -7.85 6.83 9.08
C ASP A 9 -6.91 7.83 8.38
N ILE A 10 -6.29 8.73 9.15
CA ILE A 10 -5.27 9.64 8.62
C ILE A 10 -4.05 8.85 8.12
N VAL A 11 -3.56 7.87 8.89
CA VAL A 11 -2.43 7.02 8.49
C VAL A 11 -2.74 6.20 7.23
N LYS A 12 -3.95 5.63 7.14
CA LYS A 12 -4.39 4.93 5.92
C LYS A 12 -4.45 5.85 4.70
N THR A 13 -4.90 7.09 4.88
CA THR A 13 -5.02 8.07 3.79
C THR A 13 -3.64 8.59 3.34
N ALA A 14 -2.72 8.78 4.28
CA ALA A 14 -1.33 9.16 4.00
C ALA A 14 -0.55 8.02 3.31
N GLN A 15 -0.79 6.76 3.69
CA GLN A 15 -0.21 5.60 3.00
C GLN A 15 -0.72 5.46 1.57
N LYS A 16 -1.96 5.86 1.27
CA LYS A 16 -2.50 5.84 -0.10
C LYS A 16 -1.82 6.85 -1.04
N SER A 17 -1.12 7.86 -0.52
CA SER A 17 -0.63 8.99 -1.32
C SER A 17 0.89 9.09 -1.42
N ALA A 18 1.65 8.36 -0.61
CA ALA A 18 3.11 8.28 -0.75
C ALA A 18 3.49 7.15 -1.73
N PRO A 19 4.14 7.46 -2.87
CA PRO A 19 4.63 6.43 -3.78
C PRO A 19 5.68 5.57 -3.05
N LEU A 20 5.55 4.25 -3.17
CA LEU A 20 6.56 3.33 -2.64
C LEU A 20 7.89 3.56 -3.39
N PRO A 21 9.05 3.45 -2.70
CA PRO A 21 10.36 3.56 -3.33
C PRO A 21 10.54 2.60 -4.51
N ALA A 22 11.35 2.97 -5.49
CA ALA A 22 11.43 2.20 -6.73
C ALA A 22 12.02 0.80 -6.49
N SER A 23 12.93 0.70 -5.54
CA SER A 23 13.70 -0.51 -5.25
C SER A 23 13.78 -0.81 -3.74
N TYR A 24 14.06 -2.07 -3.40
CA TYR A 24 14.29 -2.50 -2.02
C TYR A 24 15.45 -1.71 -1.36
N ALA A 25 16.46 -1.33 -2.14
CA ALA A 25 17.64 -0.61 -1.67
C ALA A 25 17.32 0.82 -1.18
N GLU A 26 16.24 1.43 -1.64
CA GLU A 26 15.82 2.79 -1.27
C GLU A 26 14.98 2.84 0.01
N LEU A 27 14.58 1.68 0.53
CA LEU A 27 13.84 1.61 1.78
C LEU A 27 14.70 2.03 2.96
N ASP A 28 14.05 2.65 3.95
CA ASP A 28 14.66 2.90 5.24
C ASP A 28 15.04 1.59 5.93
N GLU A 29 16.01 1.66 6.85
CA GLU A 29 16.58 0.48 7.49
C GLU A 29 15.56 -0.30 8.32
N GLN A 30 14.58 0.38 8.92
CA GLN A 30 13.53 -0.29 9.70
C GLN A 30 12.59 -1.09 8.79
N THR A 31 12.19 -0.52 7.65
CA THR A 31 11.36 -1.21 6.66
C THR A 31 12.09 -2.38 6.03
N LYS A 32 13.39 -2.25 5.71
CA LYS A 32 14.23 -3.36 5.24
C LYS A 32 14.23 -4.53 6.21
N ARG A 33 14.53 -4.28 7.49
CA ARG A 33 14.50 -5.32 8.54
C ARG A 33 13.13 -5.96 8.74
N ARG A 34 12.03 -5.26 8.44
CA ARG A 34 10.69 -5.84 8.47
C ARG A 34 10.48 -6.79 7.30
N ILE A 35 10.81 -6.35 6.09
CA ILE A 35 10.69 -7.16 4.88
C ILE A 35 11.60 -8.38 4.95
N GLU A 36 12.83 -8.26 5.46
CA GLU A 36 13.73 -9.40 5.66
C GLU A 36 13.11 -10.48 6.55
N ARG A 37 12.56 -10.10 7.71
CA ARG A 37 11.90 -11.04 8.62
C ARG A 37 10.67 -11.69 7.99
N GLU A 38 9.87 -10.92 7.24
CA GLU A 38 8.71 -11.46 6.54
C GLU A 38 9.10 -12.38 5.38
N ALA A 39 10.19 -12.07 4.67
CA ALA A 39 10.71 -12.86 3.58
C ALA A 39 11.24 -14.19 4.11
N GLU A 40 11.99 -14.17 5.21
CA GLU A 40 12.47 -15.36 5.92
C GLU A 40 11.30 -16.24 6.38
N ALA A 41 10.27 -15.64 7.02
CA ALA A 41 9.09 -16.37 7.47
C ALA A 41 8.30 -17.02 6.32
N LYS A 42 8.37 -16.44 5.11
CA LYS A 42 7.71 -16.95 3.90
C LYS A 42 8.61 -17.82 3.03
N GLY A 43 9.89 -18.01 3.41
CA GLY A 43 10.87 -18.76 2.62
C GLY A 43 11.18 -18.13 1.26
N THR A 44 11.12 -16.80 1.15
CA THR A 44 11.40 -16.05 -0.09
C THR A 44 12.56 -15.07 0.12
N THR A 45 13.05 -14.45 -0.96
CA THR A 45 14.03 -13.36 -0.86
C THR A 45 13.34 -12.02 -0.53
N PRO A 46 14.00 -11.10 0.21
CA PRO A 46 13.46 -9.78 0.51
C PRO A 46 13.07 -8.98 -0.75
N GLU A 47 13.87 -9.08 -1.81
CA GLU A 47 13.63 -8.39 -3.08
C GLU A 47 12.36 -8.90 -3.77
N ALA A 48 12.15 -10.21 -3.79
CA ALA A 48 10.95 -10.80 -4.39
C ALA A 48 9.68 -10.42 -3.60
N LEU A 49 9.78 -10.41 -2.26
CA LEU A 49 8.68 -9.97 -1.41
C LEU A 49 8.36 -8.48 -1.65
N TYR A 50 9.37 -7.62 -1.73
CA TYR A 50 9.16 -6.20 -1.98
C TYR A 50 8.56 -5.93 -3.36
N ALA A 51 9.02 -6.65 -4.39
CA ALA A 51 8.45 -6.55 -5.74
C ALA A 51 6.96 -6.92 -5.75
N ALA A 52 6.56 -7.97 -5.02
CA ALA A 52 5.16 -8.35 -4.88
C ALA A 52 4.32 -7.28 -4.15
N ILE A 53 4.86 -6.68 -3.08
CA ILE A 53 4.20 -5.59 -2.35
C ILE A 53 3.98 -4.38 -3.27
N ARG A 54 4.99 -4.02 -4.07
CA ARG A 54 4.87 -2.92 -5.04
C ARG A 54 3.84 -3.19 -6.12
N ALA A 55 3.86 -4.38 -6.71
CA ALA A 55 2.90 -4.78 -7.73
C ALA A 55 1.46 -4.72 -7.19
N GLN A 56 1.24 -5.15 -5.93
CA GLN A 56 -0.06 -5.04 -5.29
C GLN A 56 -0.47 -3.58 -5.06
N ALA A 57 0.45 -2.73 -4.58
CA ALA A 57 0.15 -1.32 -4.37
C ALA A 57 -0.19 -0.57 -5.66
N GLU A 58 0.49 -0.91 -6.77
CA GLU A 58 0.19 -0.38 -8.10
C GLU A 58 -1.17 -0.86 -8.62
N HIS A 59 -1.48 -2.15 -8.41
CA HIS A 59 -2.79 -2.70 -8.74
C HIS A 59 -3.91 -2.01 -7.95
N ASP A 60 -3.74 -1.84 -6.64
CA ASP A 60 -4.74 -1.20 -5.78
C ASP A 60 -4.94 0.29 -6.14
N ALA A 61 -3.85 0.99 -6.49
CA ALA A 61 -3.93 2.36 -6.99
C ALA A 61 -4.65 2.45 -8.35
N ALA A 62 -4.47 1.47 -9.24
CA ALA A 62 -5.16 1.41 -10.52
C ALA A 62 -6.64 0.98 -10.38
N SER A 63 -6.97 0.15 -9.40
CA SER A 63 -8.31 -0.42 -9.19
C SER A 63 -9.32 0.57 -8.61
N ASP A 64 -8.89 1.70 -8.03
CA ASP A 64 -9.78 2.69 -7.39
C ASP A 64 -10.56 3.57 -8.43
N PHE A 65 -10.36 3.39 -9.74
CA PHE A 65 -11.13 4.08 -10.78
C PHE A 65 -11.95 3.10 -11.65
N ASP A 66 -13.16 2.76 -11.20
CA ASP A 66 -14.19 2.08 -12.01
C ASP A 66 -15.26 3.08 -12.50
N PRO A 67 -15.14 3.61 -13.74
CA PRO A 67 -16.13 4.54 -14.28
C PRO A 67 -17.52 3.90 -14.45
N GLY A 68 -17.61 2.57 -14.56
CA GLY A 68 -18.88 1.84 -14.64
C GLY A 68 -19.64 1.82 -13.31
N ALA A 69 -18.93 1.59 -12.20
CA ALA A 69 -19.52 1.64 -10.85
C ALA A 69 -20.01 3.05 -10.47
N ILE A 70 -19.27 4.09 -10.87
CA ILE A 70 -19.64 5.50 -10.62
C ILE A 70 -20.89 5.88 -11.44
N ALA A 71 -20.95 5.50 -12.71
CA ALA A 71 -22.12 5.75 -13.56
C ALA A 71 -23.38 4.99 -13.10
N ALA A 72 -23.22 3.80 -12.52
CA ALA A 72 -24.33 3.03 -11.96
C ALA A 72 -24.85 3.63 -10.64
N ALA A 73 -23.97 4.18 -9.80
CA ALA A 73 -24.36 4.85 -8.56
C ALA A 73 -25.08 6.20 -8.81
N ALA A 74 -24.68 6.96 -9.84
CA ALA A 74 -25.29 8.25 -10.19
C ALA A 74 -26.70 8.14 -10.84
N ARG A 75 -27.11 6.93 -11.26
CA ARG A 75 -28.45 6.65 -11.81
C ARG A 75 -29.47 6.21 -10.74
N ARG A 76 -29.07 6.08 -9.47
CA ARG A 76 -29.99 5.81 -8.35
C ARG A 76 -30.43 7.10 -7.67
#